data_AF-A0A6B9Z3G9-F1
#
_entry.id   AF-A0A6B9Z3G9-F1
#
_cell.length_a   1.000
_cell.length_b   1.000
_cell.length_c   1.000
_cell.angle_alpha   90.00
_cell.angle_beta   90.00
_cell.angle_gamma   90.00
#
_symmetry.space_group_name_H-M   'P 1'
#
loop_
_entity.id
_entity.type
_entity.pdbx_description
1 polymer ?
#
loop_
_entity_poly.entity_id
_entity_poly.type
_entity_poly.pdbx_seq_one_letter_code
_entity_poly.pdbx_strand_id
1 'polypeptide(L)'
;MAPSHQVQDFPLLPEVFRRGLTLGLISREEIVLWADRIIADTDEPDYFFIEVSLSGDVNGLVEVLHKYVKPTNNPIYDRVLLGLIYHRQPIDDVEEAEKVAKMVGSMSSWDRLTPFENDTIYEFDEYHIYYSPDLTQLQVELSSFLAIYKAFTLGNYTQWVDINLQVLELLKEKEKRVNAVNESLRKAWAKKEKKRKLKLYLKRIGALVLLLAFFILMIALFDDNSTRHFMWYSILAYFCVRGGYEWWKRRKKLMKRVRW
;
A
#
# COMPACT_ATOMS: atom_id res chain seq x y z
N MET A 1 -47.67 18.19 10.71
CA MET A 1 -46.43 18.72 11.32
C MET A 1 -45.32 18.43 10.33
N ALA A 2 -44.66 19.44 9.80
CA ALA A 2 -43.45 19.24 9.01
C ALA A 2 -42.38 18.58 9.91
N PRO A 3 -41.50 17.75 9.35
CA PRO A 3 -40.36 17.22 10.11
C PRO A 3 -39.44 18.36 10.54
N SER A 4 -38.92 18.31 11.77
CA SER A 4 -37.80 19.16 12.20
C SER A 4 -36.51 18.41 11.88
N HIS A 5 -35.69 18.97 11.00
CA HIS A 5 -34.40 18.40 10.64
C HIS A 5 -33.29 19.05 11.48
N GLN A 6 -32.49 18.23 12.15
CA GLN A 6 -31.31 18.64 12.90
C GLN A 6 -30.04 18.14 12.20
N VAL A 7 -28.90 18.78 12.48
CA VAL A 7 -27.59 18.32 11.96
C VAL A 7 -27.31 16.85 12.29
N GLN A 8 -27.75 16.39 13.46
CA GLN A 8 -27.50 15.02 13.91
C GLN A 8 -28.24 13.97 13.06
N ASP A 9 -29.26 14.38 12.30
CA ASP A 9 -29.95 13.50 11.33
C ASP A 9 -29.06 13.16 10.13
N PHE A 10 -27.97 13.90 9.94
CA PHE A 10 -27.00 13.73 8.86
C PHE A 10 -25.61 13.38 9.44
N PRO A 11 -25.41 12.20 10.04
CA PRO A 11 -24.24 11.94 10.89
C PRO A 11 -22.89 11.93 10.17
N LEU A 12 -22.89 11.75 8.83
CA LEU A 12 -21.66 11.64 8.02
C LEU A 12 -21.55 12.68 6.93
N LEU A 13 -22.68 13.16 6.39
CA LEU A 13 -22.70 14.04 5.23
C LEU A 13 -21.99 15.40 5.45
N PRO A 14 -22.16 16.09 6.59
CA PRO A 14 -21.43 17.32 6.88
C PRO A 14 -19.92 17.12 6.98
N GLU A 15 -19.44 15.95 7.44
CA GLU A 15 -18.01 15.64 7.45
C GLU A 15 -17.47 15.42 6.04
N VAL A 16 -18.24 14.73 5.19
CA VAL A 16 -17.93 14.59 3.75
C VAL A 16 -17.89 15.97 3.09
N PHE A 17 -18.81 16.89 3.41
CA PHE A 17 -18.75 18.27 2.93
C PHE A 17 -17.50 19.00 3.39
N ARG A 18 -17.17 18.92 4.69
CA ARG A 18 -15.98 19.57 5.26
C ARG A 18 -14.71 19.14 4.55
N ARG A 19 -14.49 17.83 4.44
CA ARG A 19 -13.29 17.27 3.83
C ARG A 19 -13.31 17.39 2.30
N GLY A 20 -14.46 17.16 1.67
CA GLY A 20 -14.65 17.27 0.23
C GLY A 20 -14.41 18.69 -0.28
N LEU A 21 -14.84 19.70 0.47
CA LEU A 21 -14.57 21.12 0.16
C LEU A 21 -13.06 21.41 0.22
N THR A 22 -12.35 20.91 1.23
CA THR A 22 -10.89 21.09 1.35
C THR A 22 -10.12 20.41 0.22
N LEU A 23 -10.62 19.27 -0.26
CA LEU A 23 -10.03 18.52 -1.38
C LEU A 23 -10.42 19.06 -2.76
N GLY A 24 -11.30 20.07 -2.82
CA GLY A 24 -11.86 20.55 -4.09
C GLY A 24 -12.79 19.55 -4.78
N LEU A 25 -13.28 18.55 -4.05
CA LEU A 25 -14.20 17.54 -4.55
C LEU A 25 -15.65 18.02 -4.54
N ILE A 26 -16.01 18.96 -3.68
CA ILE A 26 -17.38 19.46 -3.50
C ILE A 26 -17.32 20.98 -3.54
N SER A 27 -18.19 21.62 -4.32
CA SER A 27 -18.24 23.08 -4.36
C SER A 27 -19.04 23.64 -3.18
N ARG A 28 -18.80 24.91 -2.86
CA ARG A 28 -19.62 25.65 -1.89
C ARG A 28 -21.08 25.65 -2.31
N GLU A 29 -21.34 25.87 -3.60
CA GLU A 29 -22.69 26.00 -4.16
C GLU A 29 -23.51 24.72 -3.96
N GLU A 30 -22.89 23.56 -4.06
CA GLU A 30 -23.57 22.28 -3.81
C GLU A 30 -23.99 22.12 -2.34
N ILE A 31 -23.13 22.56 -1.42
CA ILE A 31 -23.39 22.48 0.03
C ILE A 31 -24.47 23.49 0.43
N VAL A 32 -24.40 24.72 -0.10
CA VAL A 32 -25.42 25.77 0.10
C VAL A 32 -26.77 25.30 -0.45
N LEU A 33 -26.81 24.79 -1.68
CA LEU A 33 -28.05 24.28 -2.29
C LEU A 33 -28.67 23.14 -1.47
N TRP A 34 -27.84 22.27 -0.88
CA TRP A 34 -28.32 21.22 0.02
C TRP A 34 -28.96 21.80 1.28
N ALA A 35 -28.33 22.80 1.92
CA ALA A 35 -28.89 23.46 3.10
C ALA A 35 -30.17 24.23 2.78
N ASP A 36 -30.22 24.93 1.64
CA ASP A 36 -31.39 25.68 1.18
C ASP A 36 -32.62 24.80 0.99
N ARG A 37 -32.42 23.57 0.46
CA ARG A 37 -33.51 22.60 0.33
C ARG A 37 -34.06 22.20 1.69
N ILE A 38 -33.19 21.95 2.66
CA ILE A 38 -33.64 21.60 4.03
C ILE A 38 -34.41 22.75 4.66
N ILE A 39 -33.93 23.99 4.49
CA ILE A 39 -34.62 25.21 4.97
C ILE A 39 -36.01 25.33 4.32
N ALA A 40 -36.11 25.11 3.01
CA ALA A 40 -37.38 25.22 2.29
C ALA A 40 -38.41 24.15 2.73
N ASP A 41 -37.94 22.97 3.14
CA ASP A 41 -38.79 21.82 3.51
C ASP A 41 -39.08 21.74 5.03
N THR A 42 -38.54 22.66 5.84
CA THR A 42 -38.63 22.64 7.31
C THR A 42 -39.24 23.94 7.84
N ASP A 43 -40.29 23.85 8.68
CA ASP A 43 -40.94 25.04 9.28
C ASP A 43 -39.99 25.80 10.24
N GLU A 44 -39.16 25.06 10.98
CA GLU A 44 -38.18 25.57 11.94
C GLU A 44 -36.80 24.93 11.70
N PRO A 45 -36.04 25.42 10.72
CA PRO A 45 -34.74 24.82 10.38
C PRO A 45 -33.70 25.07 11.47
N ASP A 46 -32.84 24.09 11.71
CA ASP A 46 -31.68 24.24 12.60
C ASP A 46 -30.78 25.39 12.14
N TYR A 47 -30.26 26.15 13.11
CA TYR A 47 -29.41 27.31 12.87
C TYR A 47 -28.16 26.98 12.05
N PHE A 48 -27.66 25.74 12.11
CA PHE A 48 -26.60 25.25 11.24
C PHE A 48 -26.92 25.43 9.75
N PHE A 49 -28.12 25.02 9.31
CA PHE A 49 -28.47 25.10 7.89
C PHE A 49 -28.55 26.56 7.44
N ILE A 50 -29.05 27.44 8.32
CA ILE A 50 -29.08 28.89 8.09
C ILE A 50 -27.66 29.44 7.95
N GLU A 51 -26.73 29.11 8.86
CA GLU A 51 -25.33 29.57 8.76
C GLU A 51 -24.64 29.04 7.49
N VAL A 52 -24.90 27.78 7.11
CA VAL A 52 -24.36 27.20 5.86
C VAL A 52 -24.89 27.98 4.65
N SER A 53 -26.20 28.22 4.57
CA SER A 53 -26.84 28.97 3.48
C SER A 53 -26.28 30.40 3.33
N LEU A 54 -26.05 31.08 4.45
CA LEU A 54 -25.53 32.45 4.50
C LEU A 54 -24.01 32.55 4.35
N SER A 55 -23.28 31.45 4.25
CA SER A 55 -21.81 31.47 4.14
C SER A 55 -21.37 32.19 2.86
N GLY A 56 -20.64 33.31 2.97
CA GLY A 56 -20.31 34.16 1.80
C GLY A 56 -19.21 33.60 0.89
N ASP A 57 -18.29 32.81 1.45
CA ASP A 57 -17.15 32.23 0.74
C ASP A 57 -16.78 30.84 1.31
N VAL A 58 -15.78 30.20 0.69
CA VAL A 58 -15.30 28.86 1.07
C VAL A 58 -14.76 28.85 2.51
N ASN A 59 -14.06 29.89 2.94
CA ASN A 59 -13.46 29.94 4.27
C ASN A 59 -14.55 30.05 5.35
N GLY A 60 -15.53 30.93 5.15
CA GLY A 60 -16.69 31.05 6.03
C GLY A 60 -17.46 29.74 6.13
N LEU A 61 -17.65 29.03 5.02
CA LEU A 61 -18.29 27.71 5.04
C LEU A 61 -17.47 26.67 5.82
N VAL A 62 -16.13 26.67 5.68
CA VAL A 62 -15.25 25.79 6.46
C VAL A 62 -15.36 26.09 7.96
N GLU A 63 -15.41 27.36 8.36
CA GLU A 63 -15.59 27.75 9.76
C GLU A 63 -16.91 27.27 10.35
N VAL A 64 -18.02 27.44 9.60
CA VAL A 64 -19.34 26.91 9.99
C VAL A 64 -19.29 25.40 10.15
N LEU A 65 -18.78 24.67 9.14
CA LEU A 65 -18.65 23.22 9.23
C LEU A 65 -17.78 22.79 10.42
N HIS A 66 -16.68 23.49 10.70
CA HIS A 66 -15.81 23.17 11.84
C HIS A 66 -16.48 23.41 13.20
N LYS A 67 -17.33 24.43 13.31
CA LYS A 67 -18.06 24.79 14.53
C LYS A 67 -19.10 23.73 14.92
N TYR A 68 -19.82 23.18 13.94
CA TYR A 68 -20.95 22.27 14.20
C TYR A 68 -20.64 20.79 13.97
N VAL A 69 -19.69 20.46 13.10
CA VAL A 69 -19.38 19.08 12.71
C VAL A 69 -18.20 18.57 13.54
N LYS A 70 -18.48 17.60 14.41
CA LYS A 70 -17.42 16.91 15.14
C LYS A 70 -16.71 15.92 14.21
N PRO A 71 -15.37 15.86 14.22
CA PRO A 71 -14.63 14.82 13.52
C PRO A 71 -15.14 13.44 13.93
N THR A 72 -15.34 12.58 12.94
CA THR A 72 -15.80 11.20 13.15
C THR A 72 -14.68 10.23 12.79
N ASN A 73 -14.65 9.09 13.49
CA ASN A 73 -13.75 7.98 13.16
C ASN A 73 -14.43 6.94 12.26
N ASN A 74 -15.62 7.24 11.71
CA ASN A 74 -16.37 6.29 10.90
C ASN A 74 -15.75 6.16 9.49
N PRO A 75 -15.25 4.99 9.07
CA PRO A 75 -14.59 4.83 7.77
C PRO A 75 -15.50 5.06 6.56
N ILE A 76 -16.82 5.08 6.74
CA ILE A 76 -17.77 5.31 5.65
C ILE A 76 -17.50 6.66 4.97
N TYR A 77 -17.16 7.72 5.72
CA TYR A 77 -16.96 9.03 5.10
C TYR A 77 -15.71 9.04 4.19
N ASP A 78 -14.62 8.38 4.58
CA ASP A 78 -13.41 8.26 3.74
C ASP A 78 -13.74 7.49 2.45
N ARG A 79 -14.51 6.41 2.56
CA ARG A 79 -14.97 5.62 1.41
C ARG A 79 -15.92 6.38 0.49
N VAL A 80 -16.77 7.24 1.04
CA VAL A 80 -17.59 8.16 0.25
C VAL A 80 -16.70 9.10 -0.53
N LEU A 81 -15.68 9.72 0.09
CA LEU A 81 -14.74 10.59 -0.59
C LEU A 81 -14.01 9.85 -1.72
N LEU A 82 -13.61 8.59 -1.54
CA LEU A 82 -13.04 7.75 -2.61
C LEU A 82 -14.05 7.55 -3.76
N GLY A 83 -15.33 7.33 -3.45
CA GLY A 83 -16.39 7.30 -4.44
C GLY A 83 -16.57 8.62 -5.18
N LEU A 84 -16.46 9.76 -4.49
CA LEU A 84 -16.52 11.08 -5.12
C LEU A 84 -15.32 11.34 -6.03
N ILE A 85 -14.13 10.90 -5.65
CA ILE A 85 -12.94 10.95 -6.51
C ILE A 85 -13.20 10.16 -7.80
N TYR A 86 -13.73 8.93 -7.69
CA TYR A 86 -14.10 8.11 -8.84
C TYR A 86 -15.03 8.85 -9.82
N HIS A 87 -16.04 9.57 -9.31
CA HIS A 87 -17.03 10.25 -10.14
C HIS A 87 -16.58 11.61 -10.69
N ARG A 88 -15.66 12.31 -10.00
CA ARG A 88 -15.37 13.72 -10.26
C ARG A 88 -13.99 13.99 -10.82
N GLN A 89 -13.05 13.06 -10.66
CA GLN A 89 -11.70 13.22 -11.19
C GLN A 89 -11.56 12.52 -12.56
N PRO A 90 -10.69 13.03 -13.45
CA PRO A 90 -10.42 12.42 -14.76
C PRO A 90 -9.55 11.15 -14.62
N ILE A 91 -10.06 10.12 -13.94
CA ILE A 91 -9.31 8.89 -13.62
C ILE A 91 -8.96 8.04 -14.86
N ASP A 92 -9.63 8.28 -15.98
CA ASP A 92 -9.36 7.60 -17.26
C ASP A 92 -8.25 8.31 -18.06
N ASP A 93 -7.82 9.49 -17.60
CA ASP A 93 -6.69 10.22 -18.18
C ASP A 93 -5.38 9.80 -17.50
N VAL A 94 -4.46 9.26 -18.29
CA VAL A 94 -3.14 8.80 -17.83
C VAL A 94 -2.30 9.96 -17.30
N GLU A 95 -2.46 11.17 -17.86
CA GLU A 95 -1.69 12.35 -17.44
C GLU A 95 -2.12 12.85 -16.05
N GLU A 96 -3.37 12.60 -15.66
CA GLU A 96 -3.92 13.03 -14.37
C GLU A 96 -3.78 11.96 -13.27
N ALA A 97 -3.42 10.72 -13.64
CA ALA A 97 -3.37 9.59 -12.71
C ALA A 97 -2.49 9.86 -11.47
N GLU A 98 -1.33 10.51 -11.63
CA GLU A 98 -0.44 10.84 -10.52
C GLU A 98 -1.07 11.85 -9.54
N LYS A 99 -1.73 12.87 -10.07
CA LYS A 99 -2.40 13.89 -9.25
C LYS A 99 -3.57 13.28 -8.48
N VAL A 100 -4.34 12.39 -9.11
CA VAL A 100 -5.42 11.69 -8.43
C VAL A 100 -4.86 10.71 -7.39
N ALA A 101 -3.80 9.99 -7.69
CA ALA A 101 -3.10 9.12 -6.72
C ALA A 101 -2.64 9.92 -5.49
N LYS A 102 -2.03 11.09 -5.68
CA LYS A 102 -1.64 12.00 -4.58
C LYS A 102 -2.84 12.48 -3.77
N MET A 103 -3.96 12.80 -4.42
CA MET A 103 -5.20 13.16 -3.73
C MET A 103 -5.69 12.00 -2.85
N VAL A 104 -5.72 10.78 -3.37
CA VAL A 104 -6.07 9.56 -2.61
C VAL A 104 -5.09 9.33 -1.46
N GLY A 105 -3.78 9.48 -1.68
CA GLY A 105 -2.75 9.36 -0.63
C GLY A 105 -2.91 10.38 0.50
N SER A 106 -3.33 11.61 0.18
CA SER A 106 -3.60 12.67 1.16
C SER A 106 -4.82 12.40 2.05
N MET A 107 -5.63 11.40 1.70
CA MET A 107 -6.76 10.93 2.51
C MET A 107 -6.37 9.80 3.47
N SER A 108 -5.11 9.36 3.46
CA SER A 108 -4.66 8.24 4.28
C SER A 108 -5.01 8.44 5.75
N SER A 109 -5.75 7.45 6.27
CA SER A 109 -6.15 7.35 7.65
C SER A 109 -5.91 5.93 8.11
N TRP A 110 -4.65 5.68 8.43
CA TRP A 110 -4.09 4.37 8.76
C TRP A 110 -4.94 3.55 9.74
N ASP A 111 -5.68 4.23 10.63
CA ASP A 111 -6.48 3.59 11.66
C ASP A 111 -7.95 3.31 11.29
N ARG A 112 -8.46 3.84 10.16
CA ARG A 112 -9.90 3.76 9.81
C ARG A 112 -10.19 2.78 8.68
N LEU A 113 -9.38 2.79 7.63
CA LEU A 113 -9.56 1.90 6.48
C LEU A 113 -9.00 0.50 6.77
N THR A 114 -9.39 -0.48 5.95
CA THR A 114 -8.86 -1.85 6.06
C THR A 114 -7.39 -1.91 5.68
N PRO A 115 -6.64 -2.94 6.14
CA PRO A 115 -5.25 -3.14 5.74
C PRO A 115 -5.06 -3.14 4.22
N PHE A 116 -5.93 -3.85 3.48
CA PHE A 116 -5.89 -3.87 2.02
C PHE A 116 -6.01 -2.47 1.40
N GLU A 117 -6.93 -1.64 1.90
CA GLU A 117 -7.10 -0.26 1.43
C GLU A 117 -5.84 0.57 1.71
N ASN A 118 -5.33 0.53 2.94
CA ASN A 118 -4.15 1.29 3.34
C ASN A 118 -2.89 0.88 2.55
N ASP A 119 -2.67 -0.43 2.39
CA ASP A 119 -1.54 -0.96 1.62
C ASP A 119 -1.63 -0.49 0.15
N THR A 120 -2.82 -0.55 -0.45
CA THR A 120 -3.03 -0.10 -1.84
C THR A 120 -2.83 1.42 -1.99
N ILE A 121 -3.35 2.22 -1.06
CA ILE A 121 -3.16 3.68 -1.06
C ILE A 121 -1.68 4.04 -0.90
N TYR A 122 -0.95 3.33 -0.06
CA TYR A 122 0.49 3.51 0.12
C TYR A 122 1.28 3.18 -1.15
N GLU A 123 0.91 2.11 -1.86
CA GLU A 123 1.51 1.76 -3.15
C GLU A 123 1.35 2.89 -4.19
N PHE A 124 0.21 3.59 -4.18
CA PHE A 124 -0.01 4.73 -5.07
C PHE A 124 0.84 5.96 -4.69
N ASP A 125 1.01 6.24 -3.40
CA ASP A 125 1.84 7.36 -2.93
C ASP A 125 3.33 7.14 -3.27
N GLU A 126 3.82 5.91 -3.10
CA GLU A 126 5.20 5.53 -3.41
C GLU A 126 5.43 5.09 -4.87
N TYR A 127 4.42 5.19 -5.75
CA TYR A 127 4.50 4.65 -7.11
C TYR A 127 5.75 5.14 -7.87
N HIS A 128 6.06 6.43 -7.76
CA HIS A 128 7.21 7.08 -8.40
C HIS A 128 8.59 6.62 -7.87
N ILE A 129 8.64 6.00 -6.70
CA ILE A 129 9.90 5.49 -6.09
C ILE A 129 10.30 4.16 -6.73
N TYR A 130 9.32 3.32 -7.08
CA TYR A 130 9.59 1.95 -7.51
C TYR A 130 9.36 1.68 -9.00
N TYR A 131 8.54 2.49 -9.67
CA TYR A 131 8.13 2.23 -11.06
C TYR A 131 8.66 3.26 -12.07
N SER A 132 8.77 2.81 -13.31
CA SER A 132 9.14 3.62 -14.49
C SER A 132 8.09 4.73 -14.72
N PRO A 133 8.42 5.85 -15.40
CA PRO A 133 7.47 6.96 -15.67
C PRO A 133 6.23 6.61 -16.51
N ASP A 134 5.99 5.34 -16.81
CA ASP A 134 4.75 4.91 -17.44
C ASP A 134 3.62 4.92 -16.42
N LEU A 135 2.77 5.94 -16.50
CA LEU A 135 1.60 6.13 -15.65
C LEU A 135 0.41 5.26 -16.08
N THR A 136 0.50 4.53 -17.19
CA THR A 136 -0.60 3.69 -17.68
C THR A 136 -0.98 2.63 -16.66
N GLN A 137 0.01 1.98 -16.04
CA GLN A 137 -0.25 0.98 -15.01
C GLN A 137 -0.87 1.61 -13.75
N LEU A 138 -0.34 2.76 -13.29
CA LEU A 138 -0.94 3.51 -12.18
C LEU A 138 -2.40 3.85 -12.47
N GLN A 139 -2.69 4.37 -13.65
CA GLN A 139 -4.03 4.74 -14.09
C GLN A 139 -4.99 3.55 -14.00
N VAL A 140 -4.60 2.40 -14.56
CA VAL A 140 -5.42 1.18 -14.56
C VAL A 140 -5.66 0.67 -13.14
N GLU A 141 -4.63 0.63 -12.31
CA GLU A 141 -4.72 0.15 -10.93
C GLU A 141 -5.55 1.09 -10.05
N LEU A 142 -5.34 2.40 -10.18
CA LEU A 142 -6.08 3.44 -9.48
C LEU A 142 -7.56 3.43 -9.88
N SER A 143 -7.87 3.38 -11.17
CA SER A 143 -9.26 3.29 -11.67
C SER A 143 -9.94 2.02 -11.15
N SER A 144 -9.26 0.87 -11.21
CA SER A 144 -9.77 -0.40 -10.67
C SER A 144 -10.00 -0.35 -9.15
N PHE A 145 -9.14 0.32 -8.40
CA PHE A 145 -9.30 0.51 -6.95
C PHE A 145 -10.49 1.41 -6.64
N LEU A 146 -10.55 2.59 -7.24
CA LEU A 146 -11.62 3.57 -7.02
C LEU A 146 -12.99 3.05 -7.45
N ALA A 147 -13.05 2.19 -8.47
CA ALA A 147 -14.29 1.56 -8.93
C ALA A 147 -14.98 0.68 -7.86
N ILE A 148 -14.27 0.26 -6.79
CA ILE A 148 -14.87 -0.42 -5.64
C ILE A 148 -15.91 0.48 -4.95
N TYR A 149 -15.68 1.80 -4.95
CA TYR A 149 -16.48 2.80 -4.22
C TYR A 149 -17.52 3.50 -5.10
N LYS A 150 -17.65 3.12 -6.37
CA LYS A 150 -18.51 3.79 -7.37
C LYS A 150 -19.99 3.94 -6.96
N ALA A 151 -20.47 3.10 -6.04
CA ALA A 151 -21.85 3.16 -5.56
C ALA A 151 -22.09 4.35 -4.61
N PHE A 152 -21.05 4.91 -3.99
CA PHE A 152 -21.18 6.09 -3.15
C PHE A 152 -21.39 7.35 -4.01
N THR A 153 -22.44 8.10 -3.70
CA THR A 153 -22.70 9.43 -4.27
C THR A 153 -23.20 10.36 -3.16
N LEU A 154 -23.21 11.68 -3.37
CA LEU A 154 -23.81 12.59 -2.39
C LEU A 154 -25.33 12.40 -2.28
N GLY A 155 -25.99 12.00 -3.36
CA GLY A 155 -27.46 11.87 -3.42
C GLY A 155 -28.04 10.67 -2.67
N ASN A 156 -27.22 9.66 -2.34
CA ASN A 156 -27.65 8.43 -1.66
C ASN A 156 -27.11 8.30 -0.23
N TYR A 157 -26.93 9.43 0.47
CA TYR A 157 -26.36 9.45 1.83
C TYR A 157 -27.12 8.60 2.85
N THR A 158 -28.42 8.40 2.66
CA THR A 158 -29.24 7.52 3.50
C THR A 158 -28.91 6.03 3.32
N GLN A 159 -28.30 5.65 2.20
CA GLN A 159 -27.95 4.27 1.84
C GLN A 159 -26.48 3.94 2.10
N TRP A 160 -25.67 4.91 2.57
CA TRP A 160 -24.22 4.72 2.69
C TRP A 160 -23.82 3.56 3.61
N VAL A 161 -24.62 3.26 4.65
CA VAL A 161 -24.36 2.12 5.54
C VAL A 161 -24.49 0.80 4.77
N ASP A 162 -25.56 0.63 4.01
CA ASP A 162 -25.81 -0.59 3.22
C ASP A 162 -24.79 -0.75 2.09
N ILE A 163 -24.46 0.35 1.40
CA ILE A 163 -23.42 0.37 0.37
C ILE A 163 -22.07 -0.02 0.98
N ASN A 164 -21.75 0.49 2.17
CA ASN A 164 -20.52 0.16 2.86
C ASN A 164 -20.40 -1.33 3.21
N LEU A 165 -21.51 -1.99 3.59
CA LEU A 165 -21.52 -3.43 3.81
C LEU A 165 -21.17 -4.20 2.53
N GLN A 166 -21.70 -3.79 1.38
CA GLN A 166 -21.37 -4.39 0.09
C GLN A 166 -19.90 -4.16 -0.29
N VAL A 167 -19.39 -2.94 -0.08
CA VAL A 167 -17.98 -2.60 -0.29
C VAL A 167 -17.06 -3.44 0.57
N LEU A 168 -17.41 -3.65 1.84
CA LEU A 168 -16.62 -4.50 2.74
C LEU A 168 -16.51 -5.95 2.26
N GLU A 169 -17.57 -6.52 1.68
CA GLU A 169 -17.49 -7.86 1.08
C GLU A 169 -16.59 -7.88 -0.15
N LEU A 170 -16.68 -6.87 -1.02
CA LEU A 170 -15.78 -6.72 -2.18
C LEU A 170 -14.31 -6.60 -1.75
N LEU A 171 -14.02 -5.82 -0.71
CA LEU A 171 -12.67 -5.64 -0.17
C LEU A 171 -12.12 -6.96 0.39
N LYS A 172 -12.93 -7.72 1.16
CA LYS A 172 -12.54 -9.05 1.65
C LYS A 172 -12.21 -10.01 0.52
N GLU A 173 -12.98 -9.99 -0.57
CA GLU A 173 -12.68 -10.82 -1.74
C GLU A 173 -11.36 -10.42 -2.41
N LYS A 174 -11.13 -9.12 -2.60
CA LYS A 174 -9.90 -8.59 -3.20
C LYS A 174 -8.68 -8.96 -2.35
N GLU A 175 -8.77 -8.76 -1.04
CA GLU A 175 -7.72 -9.12 -0.09
C GLU A 175 -7.40 -10.62 -0.14
N LYS A 176 -8.43 -11.49 -0.16
CA LYS A 176 -8.23 -12.94 -0.32
C LYS A 176 -7.49 -13.29 -1.61
N ARG A 177 -7.82 -12.65 -2.73
CA ARG A 177 -7.14 -12.88 -4.02
C ARG A 177 -5.68 -12.46 -3.96
N VAL A 178 -5.38 -11.27 -3.43
CA VAL A 178 -4.00 -10.77 -3.27
C VAL A 178 -3.20 -11.71 -2.35
N ASN A 179 -3.76 -12.11 -1.22
CA ASN A 179 -3.12 -13.03 -0.29
C ASN A 179 -2.84 -14.41 -0.92
N ALA A 180 -3.75 -14.93 -1.74
CA ALA A 180 -3.54 -16.18 -2.46
C ALA A 180 -2.40 -16.08 -3.48
N VAL A 181 -2.33 -14.97 -4.23
CA VAL A 181 -1.23 -14.69 -5.17
C VAL A 181 0.09 -14.59 -4.42
N ASN A 182 0.15 -13.80 -3.35
CA ASN A 182 1.35 -13.61 -2.52
C ASN A 182 1.82 -14.93 -1.90
N GLU A 183 0.91 -15.77 -1.42
CA GLU A 183 1.26 -17.08 -0.89
C GLU A 183 1.84 -18.01 -1.98
N SER A 184 1.25 -18.00 -3.19
CA SER A 184 1.74 -18.78 -4.32
C SER A 184 3.14 -18.36 -4.74
N LEU A 185 3.40 -17.05 -4.78
CA LEU A 185 4.72 -16.48 -5.03
C LEU A 185 5.69 -16.93 -3.92
N ARG A 186 5.34 -16.74 -2.65
CA ARG A 186 6.18 -17.15 -1.52
C ARG A 186 6.57 -18.64 -1.59
N LYS A 187 5.62 -19.52 -1.95
CA LYS A 187 5.88 -20.96 -2.16
C LYS A 187 6.82 -21.20 -3.35
N ALA A 188 6.63 -20.52 -4.48
CA ALA A 188 7.49 -20.62 -5.65
C ALA A 188 8.93 -20.15 -5.36
N TRP A 189 9.08 -19.01 -4.67
CA TRP A 189 10.35 -18.47 -4.22
C TRP A 189 11.06 -19.42 -3.24
N ALA A 190 10.34 -19.98 -2.26
CA ALA A 190 10.89 -20.97 -1.33
C ALA A 190 11.38 -22.24 -2.06
N LYS A 191 10.66 -22.72 -3.07
CA LYS A 191 11.07 -23.86 -3.91
C LYS A 191 12.32 -23.54 -4.74
N LYS A 192 12.38 -22.35 -5.34
CA LYS A 192 13.55 -21.86 -6.08
C LYS A 192 14.77 -21.76 -5.17
N GLU A 193 14.58 -21.27 -3.94
CA GLU A 193 15.63 -21.14 -2.94
C GLU A 193 16.16 -22.49 -2.47
N LYS A 194 15.28 -23.47 -2.19
CA LYS A 194 15.68 -24.84 -1.86
C LYS A 194 16.50 -25.48 -2.98
N LYS A 195 16.07 -25.34 -4.24
CA LYS A 195 16.84 -25.82 -5.42
C LYS A 195 18.19 -25.14 -5.54
N ARG A 196 18.27 -23.83 -5.30
CA ARG A 196 19.54 -23.06 -5.31
C ARG A 196 20.50 -23.58 -4.24
N LYS A 197 20.02 -23.76 -3.01
CA LYS A 197 20.82 -24.30 -1.89
C LYS A 197 21.30 -25.72 -2.18
N LEU A 198 20.44 -26.59 -2.74
CA LEU A 198 20.82 -27.95 -3.12
C LEU A 198 21.88 -27.98 -4.23
N LYS A 199 21.74 -27.17 -5.28
CA LYS A 199 22.76 -27.05 -6.34
C LYS A 199 24.12 -26.59 -5.77
N LEU A 200 24.11 -25.61 -4.87
CA LEU A 200 25.33 -25.15 -4.19
C LEU A 200 25.95 -26.24 -3.32
N TYR A 201 25.12 -27.03 -2.62
CA TYR A 201 25.57 -28.16 -1.82
C TYR A 201 26.20 -29.27 -2.68
N LEU A 202 25.55 -29.67 -3.77
CA LEU A 202 26.09 -30.66 -4.72
C LEU A 202 27.40 -30.21 -5.36
N LYS A 203 27.51 -28.93 -5.76
CA LYS A 203 28.78 -28.37 -6.26
C LYS A 203 29.90 -28.47 -5.23
N ARG A 204 29.60 -28.27 -3.94
CA ARG A 204 30.59 -28.43 -2.86
C ARG A 204 31.01 -29.89 -2.68
N ILE A 205 30.07 -30.84 -2.73
CA ILE A 205 30.40 -32.27 -2.67
C ILE A 205 31.27 -32.66 -3.87
N GLY A 206 30.87 -32.29 -5.09
CA GLY A 206 31.64 -32.60 -6.29
C GLY A 206 33.08 -32.05 -6.23
N ALA A 207 33.26 -30.82 -5.74
CA ALA A 207 34.58 -30.26 -5.52
C ALA A 207 35.40 -31.03 -4.46
N LEU A 208 34.78 -31.50 -3.38
CA LEU A 208 35.46 -32.33 -2.37
C LEU A 208 35.86 -33.70 -2.92
N VAL A 209 35.00 -34.34 -3.71
CA VAL A 209 35.31 -35.63 -4.36
C VAL A 209 36.46 -35.47 -5.36
N LEU A 210 36.47 -34.41 -6.17
CA LEU A 210 37.58 -34.12 -7.09
C LEU A 210 38.90 -33.86 -6.35
N LEU A 211 38.86 -33.12 -5.24
CA LEU A 211 40.04 -32.91 -4.38
C LEU A 211 40.56 -34.24 -3.80
N LEU A 212 39.67 -35.12 -3.36
CA LEU A 212 40.04 -36.42 -2.81
C LEU A 212 40.61 -37.35 -3.89
N ALA A 213 40.01 -37.39 -5.08
CA ALA A 213 40.52 -38.16 -6.22
C ALA A 213 41.91 -37.66 -6.66
N PHE A 214 42.09 -36.34 -6.72
CA PHE A 214 43.40 -35.72 -6.98
C PHE A 214 44.43 -36.14 -5.92
N PHE A 215 44.05 -36.15 -4.64
CA PHE A 215 44.92 -36.56 -3.55
C PHE A 215 45.33 -38.04 -3.66
N ILE A 216 44.40 -38.94 -3.99
CA ILE A 216 44.70 -40.36 -4.22
C ILE A 216 45.66 -40.54 -5.41
N LEU A 217 45.41 -39.84 -6.53
CA LEU A 217 46.25 -39.90 -7.72
C LEU A 217 47.67 -39.38 -7.44
N MET A 218 47.80 -38.33 -6.63
CA MET A 218 49.09 -37.84 -6.15
C MET A 218 49.81 -38.85 -5.25
N ILE A 219 49.11 -39.64 -4.44
CA ILE A 219 49.73 -40.74 -3.67
C ILE A 219 50.20 -41.85 -4.61
N ALA A 220 49.37 -42.25 -5.57
CA ALA A 220 49.65 -43.39 -6.46
C ALA A 220 50.80 -43.14 -7.45
N LEU A 221 50.96 -41.90 -7.93
CA LEU A 221 52.01 -41.54 -8.89
C LEU A 221 53.39 -41.33 -8.25
N PHE A 222 53.49 -41.28 -6.94
CA PHE A 222 54.69 -40.88 -6.22
C PHE A 222 55.00 -41.88 -5.09
N ASP A 223 55.49 -43.07 -5.48
CA ASP A 223 55.86 -44.19 -4.58
C ASP A 223 57.30 -44.11 -4.04
N ASP A 224 58.06 -43.05 -4.37
CA ASP A 224 59.45 -42.88 -3.96
C ASP A 224 59.62 -41.88 -2.79
N ASN A 225 60.53 -42.16 -1.86
CA ASN A 225 60.59 -41.58 -0.51
C ASN A 225 60.81 -40.05 -0.47
N SER A 226 61.28 -39.42 -1.56
CA SER A 226 61.46 -37.97 -1.64
C SER A 226 60.13 -37.18 -1.71
N THR A 227 59.02 -37.85 -2.04
CA THR A 227 57.73 -37.23 -2.35
C THR A 227 56.81 -37.05 -1.14
N ARG A 228 57.08 -37.75 -0.03
CA ARG A 228 56.38 -37.54 1.25
C ARG A 228 56.50 -36.11 1.73
N HIS A 229 57.63 -35.45 1.52
CA HIS A 229 57.81 -34.04 1.87
C HIS A 229 56.92 -33.11 1.02
N PHE A 230 56.81 -33.37 -0.28
CA PHE A 230 55.95 -32.58 -1.18
C PHE A 230 54.46 -32.70 -0.83
N MET A 231 54.03 -33.88 -0.38
CA MET A 231 52.67 -34.13 0.10
C MET A 231 52.37 -33.31 1.38
N TRP A 232 53.30 -33.22 2.32
CA TRP A 232 53.14 -32.38 3.51
C TRP A 232 53.07 -30.88 3.15
N TYR A 233 53.90 -30.40 2.22
CA TYR A 233 53.87 -28.99 1.80
C TYR A 233 52.56 -28.62 1.09
N SER A 234 51.99 -29.51 0.28
CA SER A 234 50.72 -29.27 -0.40
C SER A 234 49.51 -29.31 0.55
N ILE A 235 49.53 -30.19 1.55
CA ILE A 235 48.53 -30.18 2.64
C ILE A 235 48.62 -28.88 3.44
N LEU A 236 49.84 -28.46 3.81
CA LEU A 236 50.06 -27.24 4.60
C LEU A 236 49.64 -25.99 3.82
N ALA A 237 49.96 -25.91 2.52
CA ALA A 237 49.52 -24.85 1.64
C ALA A 237 47.99 -24.77 1.51
N TYR A 238 47.31 -25.92 1.41
CA TYR A 238 45.85 -25.97 1.38
C TYR A 238 45.23 -25.40 2.68
N PHE A 239 45.75 -25.79 3.85
CA PHE A 239 45.28 -25.25 5.13
C PHE A 239 45.54 -23.76 5.27
N CYS A 240 46.69 -23.26 4.81
CA CYS A 240 47.00 -21.82 4.80
C CYS A 240 46.02 -21.03 3.93
N VAL A 241 45.77 -21.49 2.69
CA VAL A 241 44.83 -20.82 1.77
C VAL A 241 43.40 -20.86 2.31
N ARG A 242 42.96 -22.01 2.84
CA ARG A 242 41.62 -22.17 3.40
C ARG A 242 41.42 -21.35 4.68
N GLY A 243 42.41 -21.33 5.56
CA GLY A 243 42.44 -20.49 6.77
C GLY A 243 42.38 -19.01 6.43
N GLY A 244 43.18 -18.56 5.45
CA GLY A 244 43.16 -17.19 4.95
C GLY A 244 41.81 -16.78 4.36
N TYR A 245 41.18 -17.67 3.58
CA TYR A 245 39.86 -17.42 2.98
C TYR A 245 38.75 -17.29 4.04
N GLU A 246 38.68 -18.19 5.02
CA GLU A 246 37.69 -18.11 6.09
C GLU A 246 37.92 -16.89 7.00
N TRP A 247 39.17 -16.54 7.29
CA TRP A 247 39.50 -15.31 8.01
C TRP A 247 39.05 -14.05 7.24
N TRP A 248 39.35 -13.97 5.94
CA TRP A 248 38.93 -12.85 5.09
C TRP A 248 37.40 -12.71 5.03
N LYS A 249 36.68 -13.83 4.90
CA LYS A 249 35.22 -13.87 4.88
C LYS A 249 34.60 -13.41 6.21
N ARG A 250 35.18 -13.81 7.35
CA ARG A 250 34.78 -13.31 8.69
C ARG A 250 35.02 -11.81 8.82
N ARG A 251 36.19 -11.32 8.39
CA ARG A 251 36.52 -9.88 8.40
C ARG A 251 35.55 -9.05 7.54
N LYS A 252 35.17 -9.55 6.36
CA LYS A 252 34.20 -8.88 5.49
C LYS A 252 32.79 -8.82 6.08
N LYS A 253 32.38 -9.83 6.85
CA LYS A 253 31.12 -9.80 7.63
C LYS A 253 31.17 -8.78 8.77
N LEU A 254 32.30 -8.66 9.47
CA LEU A 254 32.49 -7.67 10.53
C LEU A 254 32.45 -6.23 9.99
N MET A 255 33.14 -5.95 8.88
CA MET A 255 33.12 -4.61 8.25
C MET A 255 31.72 -4.18 7.77
N LYS A 256 30.84 -5.12 7.43
CA LYS A 256 29.44 -4.81 7.08
C LYS A 256 28.56 -4.46 8.28
N ARG A 257 28.95 -4.82 9.51
CA ARG A 257 28.19 -4.49 10.73
C ARG A 257 28.57 -3.13 11.33
N VAL A 258 29.76 -2.61 11.02
CA VAL A 258 30.26 -1.33 11.56
C VAL A 258 29.78 -0.13 10.71
N ARG A 259 29.01 -0.38 9.64
CA ARG A 259 28.47 0.66 8.73
C ARG A 259 27.00 1.02 8.99
N TRP A 260 26.47 0.64 10.16
CA TRP A 260 25.16 1.04 10.67
C TRP A 260 25.37 1.74 12.01
#